data_AF-A0AAW4ZM51-F1
#
_entry.id   AF-A0AAW4ZM51-F1
#
_cell.length_a   1.000
_cell.length_b   1.000
_cell.length_c   1.000
_cell.angle_alpha   90.00
_cell.angle_beta   90.00
_cell.angle_gamma   90.00
#
_symmetry.space_group_name_H-M   'P 1'
#
loop_
_entity.id
_entity.type
_entity.pdbx_description
1 polymer ?
#
loop_
_entity_poly.entity_id
_entity_poly.type
_entity_poly.pdbx_seq_one_letter_code
_entity_poly.pdbx_strand_id
1 'polypeptide(L)'
;MLQRRQRVTLTKVVRVLLSKMTGDNNQIGQCEPDAMYGIIHKELIKLYEKMHGEPISEGRWYRAIGHLVDAGYLKSKSALTITGTDECPVIRSIASLKEFTSLFFADINLEHKKDIRVSRAKGVASRIAQGRSNVWYGYIVFDRVSKRKFAQAVKSATPTYTEVPYDFDNDIFGKE
;
A
#
# COMPACT_ATOMS: atom_id res chain seq x y z
N MET A 1 22.51 4.72 -14.74
CA MET A 1 21.96 5.97 -14.19
C MET A 1 20.65 6.30 -14.93
N LEU A 2 19.56 6.63 -14.23
CA LEU A 2 18.25 6.92 -14.87
C LEU A 2 18.31 8.19 -15.73
N GLN A 3 17.62 8.20 -16.88
CA GLN A 3 17.50 9.37 -17.74
C GLN A 3 16.67 10.49 -17.06
N ARG A 4 16.89 11.76 -17.44
CA ARG A 4 16.17 12.92 -16.84
C ARG A 4 14.66 12.73 -16.82
N ARG A 5 14.08 12.26 -17.93
CA ARG A 5 12.64 12.00 -18.04
C ARG A 5 12.15 10.94 -17.04
N GLN A 6 12.91 9.86 -16.87
CA GLN A 6 12.59 8.81 -15.90
C GLN A 6 12.65 9.33 -14.47
N ARG A 7 13.64 10.17 -14.14
CA ARG A 7 13.74 10.81 -12.82
C ARG A 7 12.54 11.71 -12.53
N VAL A 8 12.12 12.53 -13.50
CA VAL A 8 10.94 13.39 -13.37
C VAL A 8 9.68 12.55 -13.14
N THR A 9 9.48 11.49 -13.92
CA THR A 9 8.36 10.56 -13.73
C THR A 9 8.38 9.92 -12.34
N LEU A 10 9.55 9.47 -11.89
CA LEU A 10 9.71 8.86 -10.56
C LEU A 10 9.33 9.84 -9.45
N THR A 11 9.80 11.10 -9.51
CA THR A 11 9.41 12.14 -8.56
C THR A 11 7.89 12.39 -8.55
N LYS A 12 7.26 12.41 -9.72
CA LYS A 12 5.80 12.59 -9.81
C LYS A 12 5.04 11.40 -9.20
N VAL A 13 5.50 10.17 -9.42
CA VAL A 13 4.94 8.95 -8.80
C VAL A 13 5.12 8.98 -7.28
N VAL A 14 6.30 9.32 -6.78
CA VAL A 14 6.56 9.45 -5.33
C VAL A 14 5.61 10.47 -4.70
N ARG A 15 5.38 11.62 -5.34
CA ARG A 15 4.41 12.63 -4.85
C ARG A 15 2.98 12.10 -4.74
N VAL A 16 2.55 11.26 -5.68
CA VAL A 16 1.22 10.62 -5.65
C VAL A 16 1.12 9.61 -4.52
N LEU A 17 2.17 8.82 -4.29
CA LEU A 17 2.21 7.87 -3.19
C LEU A 17 2.21 8.59 -1.84
N LEU A 18 3.02 9.64 -1.68
CA LEU A 18 3.08 10.45 -0.46
C LEU A 18 1.76 11.17 -0.16
N SER A 19 0.97 11.57 -1.16
CA SER A 19 -0.32 12.24 -0.93
C SER A 19 -1.41 11.28 -0.41
N LYS A 20 -1.18 9.97 -0.50
CA LYS A 20 -2.03 8.91 0.06
C LYS A 20 -1.38 8.18 1.23
N MET A 21 -0.23 8.68 1.69
CA MET A 21 0.48 8.11 2.82
C MET A 21 -0.09 8.63 4.14
N THR A 22 -0.25 7.73 5.09
CA THR A 22 -0.57 8.06 6.48
C THR A 22 0.71 8.43 7.23
N GLY A 23 0.65 9.51 7.99
CA GLY A 23 1.84 10.08 8.65
C GLY A 23 2.37 9.29 9.83
N ASP A 24 1.65 8.27 10.29
CA ASP A 24 1.90 7.51 11.51
C ASP A 24 2.70 6.23 11.27
N ASN A 25 2.51 5.58 10.12
CA ASN A 25 3.13 4.28 9.83
C ASN A 25 3.66 4.17 8.39
N ASN A 26 3.74 5.28 7.66
CA ASN A 26 4.23 5.36 6.26
C ASN A 26 3.45 4.49 5.27
N GLN A 27 2.27 4.01 5.67
CA GLN A 27 1.41 3.18 4.83
C GLN A 27 0.65 4.02 3.83
N ILE A 28 0.36 3.46 2.66
CA ILE A 28 -0.37 4.12 1.58
C ILE A 28 -1.71 3.42 1.43
N GLY A 29 -2.76 4.07 1.92
CA GLY A 29 -4.09 3.46 2.01
C GLY A 29 -5.15 4.42 2.51
N GLN A 30 -6.29 3.86 2.88
CA GLN A 30 -7.42 4.58 3.44
C GLN A 30 -7.78 4.00 4.80
N CYS A 31 -7.58 4.80 5.86
CA CYS A 31 -7.96 4.43 7.22
C CYS A 31 -9.49 4.54 7.36
N GLU A 32 -10.14 3.42 7.65
CA GLU A 32 -11.54 3.32 8.01
C GLU A 32 -11.67 2.84 9.47
N PRO A 33 -12.86 2.93 10.09
CA PRO A 33 -13.04 2.56 11.50
C PRO A 33 -12.62 1.12 11.84
N ASP A 34 -12.84 0.19 10.92
CA ASP A 34 -12.53 -1.23 11.08
C ASP A 34 -11.08 -1.55 10.72
N ALA A 35 -10.52 -0.95 9.66
CA ALA A 35 -9.16 -1.24 9.22
C ALA A 35 -8.59 -0.20 8.25
N MET A 36 -7.34 -0.41 7.86
CA MET A 36 -6.65 0.28 6.78
C MET A 36 -6.81 -0.49 5.46
N TYR A 37 -7.53 0.09 4.51
CA TYR A 37 -7.74 -0.48 3.19
C TYR A 37 -6.63 -0.07 2.22
N GLY A 38 -6.14 -1.04 1.43
CA GLY A 38 -5.16 -0.76 0.39
C GLY A 38 -5.79 -0.06 -0.82
N ILE A 39 -5.03 0.83 -1.47
CA ILE A 39 -5.48 1.54 -2.68
C ILE A 39 -4.96 0.80 -3.93
N ILE A 40 -5.81 0.61 -4.94
CA ILE A 40 -5.37 0.01 -6.21
C ILE A 40 -4.49 0.96 -7.04
N HIS A 41 -3.55 0.40 -7.80
CA HIS A 41 -2.71 1.19 -8.69
C HIS A 41 -3.51 2.01 -9.71
N LYS A 42 -4.66 1.50 -10.17
CA LYS A 42 -5.53 2.24 -11.11
C LYS A 42 -6.05 3.55 -10.53
N GLU A 43 -6.35 3.58 -9.23
CA GLU A 43 -6.77 4.81 -8.54
C GLU A 43 -5.62 5.78 -8.36
N LEU A 44 -4.43 5.27 -8.04
CA LEU A 44 -3.22 6.09 -7.94
C LEU A 44 -2.82 6.67 -9.31
N ILE A 45 -3.00 5.94 -10.41
CA ILE A 45 -2.79 6.45 -11.77
C ILE A 45 -3.78 7.56 -12.09
N LYS A 46 -5.07 7.40 -11.76
CA LYS A 46 -6.06 8.49 -11.89
C LYS A 46 -5.68 9.71 -11.05
N LEU A 47 -5.15 9.49 -9.85
CA LEU A 47 -4.68 10.58 -8.98
C LEU A 47 -3.44 11.28 -9.57
N TYR A 48 -2.51 10.53 -10.17
CA TYR A 48 -1.37 11.09 -10.90
C TYR A 48 -1.83 12.08 -11.96
N GLU A 49 -2.79 11.69 -12.80
CA GLU A 49 -3.30 12.54 -13.86
C GLU A 49 -3.94 13.83 -13.31
N LYS A 50 -4.75 13.71 -12.24
CA LYS A 50 -5.35 14.86 -11.55
C LYS A 50 -4.30 15.80 -10.95
N MET A 51 -3.23 15.26 -10.34
CA MET A 51 -2.22 16.06 -9.66
C MET A 51 -1.27 16.78 -10.63
N HIS A 52 -0.99 16.18 -11.79
CA HIS A 52 0.07 16.67 -12.69
C HIS A 52 -0.46 17.19 -14.04
N GLY A 53 -1.76 17.06 -14.31
CA GLY A 53 -2.39 17.51 -15.56
C GLY A 53 -1.93 16.73 -16.80
N GLU A 54 -1.29 15.57 -16.61
CA GLU A 54 -0.79 14.73 -17.70
C GLU A 54 -1.05 13.24 -17.37
N PRO A 55 -1.40 12.41 -18.36
CA PRO A 55 -1.59 10.98 -18.13
C PRO A 55 -0.25 10.25 -17.98
N ILE A 56 -0.28 9.11 -17.31
CA ILE A 56 0.82 8.15 -17.25
C ILE A 56 0.33 6.78 -17.75
N SER A 57 1.12 6.13 -18.61
CA SER A 57 0.81 4.76 -19.02
C SER A 57 1.09 3.77 -17.89
N GLU A 58 0.30 2.70 -17.83
CA GLU A 58 0.47 1.64 -16.82
C GLU A 58 1.90 1.09 -16.80
N GLY A 59 2.49 0.84 -17.98
CA GLY A 59 3.87 0.34 -18.06
C GLY A 59 4.91 1.31 -17.47
N ARG A 60 4.72 2.63 -17.61
CA ARG A 60 5.62 3.61 -16.95
C ARG A 60 5.38 3.69 -15.45
N TRP A 61 4.13 3.61 -15.03
CA TRP A 61 3.75 3.58 -13.62
C TRP A 61 4.38 2.37 -12.92
N TYR A 62 4.14 1.15 -13.42
CA TYR A 62 4.68 -0.07 -12.80
C TYR A 62 6.20 -0.14 -12.85
N ARG A 63 6.84 0.39 -13.89
CA ARG A 63 8.30 0.52 -13.93
C ARG A 63 8.82 1.46 -12.83
N ALA A 64 8.15 2.58 -12.60
CA ALA A 64 8.52 3.49 -11.50
C ALA A 64 8.32 2.84 -10.12
N ILE A 65 7.22 2.09 -9.93
CA ILE A 65 7.02 1.28 -8.72
C ILE A 65 8.15 0.26 -8.55
N GLY A 66 8.49 -0.49 -9.61
CA GLY A 66 9.61 -1.43 -9.60
C GLY A 66 10.93 -0.78 -9.17
N HIS A 67 11.26 0.39 -9.72
CA HIS A 67 12.45 1.13 -9.30
C HIS A 67 12.47 1.52 -7.81
N LEU A 68 11.31 1.82 -7.20
CA LEU A 68 11.23 2.12 -5.77
C LEU A 68 11.38 0.85 -4.92
N VAL A 69 10.81 -0.26 -5.37
CA VAL A 69 10.93 -1.56 -4.71
C VAL A 69 12.36 -2.08 -4.78
N ASP A 70 12.97 -2.09 -5.97
CA ASP A 70 14.34 -2.56 -6.20
C ASP A 70 15.37 -1.74 -5.41
N ALA A 71 15.10 -0.45 -5.20
CA ALA A 71 15.93 0.44 -4.39
C ALA A 71 15.68 0.28 -2.87
N GLY A 72 14.72 -0.54 -2.45
CA GLY A 72 14.37 -0.73 -1.04
C GLY A 72 13.61 0.44 -0.40
N TYR A 73 13.09 1.38 -1.21
CA TYR A 73 12.34 2.54 -0.71
C TYR A 73 10.85 2.27 -0.51
N LEU A 74 10.30 1.25 -1.16
CA LEU A 74 8.88 0.93 -1.12
C LEU A 74 8.69 -0.58 -0.95
N LYS A 75 7.92 -0.98 0.05
CA LYS A 75 7.31 -2.31 0.07
C LYS A 75 6.01 -2.23 -0.71
N SER A 76 5.77 -3.17 -1.63
CA SER A 76 4.54 -3.23 -2.42
C SER A 76 4.12 -4.67 -2.62
N LYS A 77 2.99 -5.07 -2.04
CA LYS A 77 2.44 -6.42 -2.16
C LYS A 77 1.01 -6.35 -2.66
N SER A 78 0.70 -7.07 -3.73
CA SER A 78 -0.66 -7.16 -4.26
C SER A 78 -1.47 -8.16 -3.46
N ALA A 79 -2.67 -7.77 -3.06
CA ALA A 79 -3.71 -8.68 -2.63
C ALA A 79 -4.47 -9.17 -3.86
N LEU A 80 -4.59 -10.48 -3.99
CA LEU A 80 -5.31 -11.13 -5.07
C LEU A 80 -6.67 -11.57 -4.55
N THR A 81 -7.70 -11.35 -5.36
CA THR A 81 -9.01 -11.98 -5.17
C THR A 81 -9.37 -12.75 -6.41
N ILE A 82 -10.26 -13.72 -6.21
CA ILE A 82 -10.82 -14.50 -7.30
C ILE A 82 -12.24 -14.01 -7.52
N THR A 83 -12.53 -13.69 -8.76
CA THR A 83 -13.88 -13.41 -9.28
C THR A 83 -14.20 -14.47 -10.32
N GLY A 84 -15.46 -14.78 -10.61
CA GLY A 84 -15.84 -15.79 -11.60
C GLY A 84 -16.52 -17.02 -11.01
N THR A 85 -16.78 -18.03 -11.85
CA THR A 85 -17.39 -19.30 -11.43
C THR A 85 -16.32 -20.31 -11.06
N ASP A 86 -16.74 -21.40 -10.39
CA ASP A 86 -15.85 -22.50 -10.00
C ASP A 86 -15.14 -23.16 -11.19
N GLU A 87 -15.72 -23.08 -12.41
CA GLU A 87 -15.09 -23.56 -13.63
C GLU A 87 -14.09 -22.57 -14.25
N CYS A 88 -14.30 -21.26 -14.06
CA CYS A 88 -13.49 -20.19 -14.66
C CYS A 88 -13.13 -19.11 -13.63
N PRO A 89 -12.18 -19.39 -12.71
CA PRO A 89 -11.71 -18.41 -11.75
C PRO A 89 -10.85 -17.34 -12.45
N VAL A 90 -11.26 -16.08 -12.30
CA VAL A 90 -10.56 -14.88 -12.74
C VAL A 90 -9.86 -14.23 -11.55
N ILE A 91 -8.53 -14.35 -11.51
CA ILE A 91 -7.71 -13.67 -10.51
C ILE A 91 -7.66 -12.17 -10.85
N ARG A 92 -8.10 -11.32 -9.92
CA ARG A 92 -7.99 -9.86 -9.97
C ARG A 92 -7.16 -9.36 -8.80
N SER A 93 -6.36 -8.32 -9.01
CA SER A 93 -5.79 -7.58 -7.88
C SER A 93 -6.83 -6.55 -7.42
N ILE A 94 -7.24 -6.59 -6.14
CA ILE A 94 -8.25 -5.68 -5.56
C ILE A 94 -7.64 -4.54 -4.78
N ALA A 95 -6.45 -4.72 -4.23
CA ALA A 95 -5.74 -3.72 -3.44
C ALA A 95 -4.28 -4.13 -3.39
N SER A 96 -3.38 -3.17 -3.18
CA SER A 96 -1.99 -3.49 -2.88
C SER A 96 -1.58 -2.78 -1.61
N LEU A 97 -1.05 -3.54 -0.66
CA LEU A 97 -0.37 -3.02 0.52
C LEU A 97 0.89 -2.31 0.05
N LYS A 98 1.04 -1.05 0.43
CA LYS A 98 2.19 -0.24 0.06
C LYS A 98 2.64 0.57 1.27
N GLU A 99 3.94 0.59 1.50
CA GLU A 99 4.55 1.25 2.65
C GLU A 99 5.92 1.79 2.24
N PHE A 100 6.17 3.06 2.52
CA PHE A 100 7.51 3.61 2.39
C PHE A 100 8.39 3.10 3.52
N THR A 101 9.60 2.65 3.20
CA THR A 101 10.54 2.14 4.19
C THR A 101 11.20 3.28 4.97
N SER A 102 11.77 2.97 6.13
CA SER A 102 12.60 3.91 6.89
C SER A 102 13.78 4.42 6.07
N LEU A 103 14.37 3.58 5.21
CA LEU A 103 15.44 3.96 4.28
C LEU A 103 15.06 5.16 3.41
N PHE A 104 13.83 5.17 2.87
CA PHE A 104 13.35 6.29 2.06
C PHE A 104 13.40 7.61 2.83
N PHE A 105 12.97 7.62 4.10
CA PHE A 105 12.93 8.82 4.93
C PHE A 105 14.30 9.26 5.44
N ALA A 106 15.18 8.30 5.73
CA ALA A 106 16.56 8.56 6.10
C ALA A 106 17.30 9.30 4.98
N ASP A 107 17.18 8.81 3.74
CA ASP A 107 17.92 9.35 2.60
C ASP A 107 17.43 10.73 2.14
N ILE A 108 16.13 11.00 2.26
CA ILE A 108 15.58 12.36 2.02
C ILE A 108 15.77 13.30 3.21
N ASN A 109 16.30 12.78 4.33
CA ASN A 109 16.64 13.52 5.53
C ASN A 109 15.51 14.44 6.04
N LEU A 110 14.28 13.91 6.09
CA LEU A 110 13.10 14.68 6.50
C LEU A 110 12.72 14.48 7.97
N GLU A 111 13.21 13.44 8.63
CA GLU A 111 12.74 13.05 9.97
C GLU A 111 13.12 14.05 11.07
N HIS A 112 14.22 14.76 10.90
CA HIS A 112 14.68 15.77 11.86
C HIS A 112 13.95 17.12 11.71
N LYS A 113 13.17 17.31 10.64
CA LYS A 113 12.48 18.58 10.36
C LYS A 113 11.28 18.78 11.30
N LYS A 114 11.25 19.90 12.02
CA LYS A 114 10.27 20.18 13.08
C LYS A 114 8.83 20.19 12.55
N ASP A 115 8.60 20.85 11.43
CA ASP A 115 7.32 20.93 10.73
C ASP A 115 6.79 19.56 10.31
N ILE A 116 7.65 18.67 9.80
CA ILE A 116 7.28 17.30 9.44
C ILE A 116 6.85 16.51 10.68
N ARG A 117 7.61 16.58 11.78
CA ARG A 117 7.25 15.92 13.05
C ARG A 117 5.91 16.41 13.59
N VAL A 118 5.67 17.73 13.55
CA VAL A 118 4.40 18.32 13.98
C VAL A 118 3.25 17.88 13.08
N SER A 119 3.46 17.82 11.76
CA SER A 119 2.45 17.36 10.81
C SER A 119 2.08 15.90 11.03
N ARG A 120 3.07 15.02 11.26
CA ARG A 120 2.85 13.61 11.60
C ARG A 120 2.03 13.47 12.88
N ALA A 121 2.41 14.16 13.96
CA ALA A 121 1.69 14.11 15.23
C ALA A 121 0.23 14.57 15.10
N LYS A 122 -0.03 15.63 14.32
CA LYS A 122 -1.40 16.09 14.02
C LYS A 122 -2.21 15.04 13.24
N GLY A 123 -1.57 14.36 12.29
CA GLY A 123 -2.19 13.27 11.53
C GLY A 123 -2.64 12.12 12.43
N VAL A 124 -1.76 11.68 13.35
CA VAL A 124 -2.07 10.64 14.35
C VAL A 124 -3.26 11.06 15.21
N ALA A 125 -3.21 12.26 15.80
CA ALA A 125 -4.28 12.75 16.66
C ALA A 125 -5.62 12.84 15.92
N SER A 126 -5.61 13.34 14.67
CA SER A 126 -6.82 13.41 13.84
C SER A 126 -7.40 12.03 13.53
N ARG A 127 -6.56 11.02 13.27
CA ARG A 127 -7.02 9.65 12.99
C ARG A 127 -7.69 9.04 14.22
N ILE A 128 -7.06 9.17 15.38
CA ILE A 128 -7.58 8.66 16.66
C ILE A 128 -8.92 9.33 16.99
N ALA A 129 -9.00 10.66 16.85
CA ALA A 129 -10.24 11.41 17.09
C ALA A 129 -11.39 11.00 16.17
N GLN A 130 -11.07 10.51 14.97
CA GLN A 130 -12.05 10.00 14.00
C GLN A 130 -12.37 8.50 14.19
N GLY A 131 -11.78 7.83 15.19
CA GLY A 131 -11.99 6.41 15.44
C GLY A 131 -11.50 5.50 14.31
N ARG A 132 -10.51 5.94 13.53
CA ARG A 132 -10.02 5.23 12.34
C ARG A 132 -8.83 4.32 12.66
N SER A 133 -8.84 3.12 12.09
CA SER A 133 -7.80 2.12 12.24
C SER A 133 -6.69 2.29 11.20
N ASN A 134 -5.45 2.01 11.60
CA ASN A 134 -4.28 1.95 10.74
C ASN A 134 -3.72 0.52 10.62
N VAL A 135 -4.47 -0.47 11.10
CA VAL A 135 -4.14 -1.89 10.98
C VAL A 135 -4.58 -2.35 9.61
N TRP A 136 -3.68 -2.96 8.83
CA TRP A 136 -4.01 -3.43 7.47
C TRP A 136 -5.23 -4.36 7.46
N TYR A 137 -6.18 -4.08 6.57
CA TYR A 137 -7.33 -4.95 6.36
C TYR A 137 -6.92 -6.28 5.75
N GLY A 138 -7.37 -7.37 6.39
CA GLY A 138 -7.35 -8.76 5.94
C GLY A 138 -7.84 -9.02 4.53
N TYR A 139 -6.97 -9.33 3.58
CA TYR A 139 -7.40 -9.92 2.30
C TYR A 139 -7.13 -11.43 2.29
N ILE A 140 -8.13 -12.22 1.90
CA ILE A 140 -7.98 -13.67 1.70
C ILE A 140 -7.06 -13.87 0.49
N VAL A 141 -5.82 -14.31 0.74
CA VAL A 141 -4.90 -14.74 -0.30
C VAL A 141 -5.14 -16.22 -0.57
N PHE A 142 -5.63 -16.54 -1.76
CA PHE A 142 -5.59 -17.92 -2.24
C PHE A 142 -4.20 -18.18 -2.81
N ASP A 143 -3.34 -18.77 -1.99
CA ASP A 143 -2.22 -19.53 -2.53
C ASP A 143 -2.80 -20.76 -3.27
N ARG A 144 -2.08 -21.33 -4.24
CA ARG A 144 -2.60 -22.41 -5.10
C ARG A 144 -3.07 -23.62 -4.26
N VAL A 145 -4.34 -23.66 -3.86
CA VAL A 145 -4.92 -24.76 -3.07
C VAL A 145 -5.97 -25.49 -3.91
N SER A 146 -5.83 -26.82 -3.98
CA SER A 146 -6.75 -27.73 -4.64
C SER A 146 -8.21 -27.44 -4.30
N LYS A 147 -9.08 -27.42 -5.32
CA LYS A 147 -10.53 -27.11 -5.30
C LYS A 147 -11.33 -27.63 -4.09
N ARG A 148 -10.88 -28.71 -3.44
CA ARG A 148 -11.59 -29.40 -2.35
C ARG A 148 -11.39 -28.76 -0.96
N LYS A 149 -10.20 -28.22 -0.66
CA LYS A 149 -9.95 -27.52 0.63
C LYS A 149 -10.56 -26.09 0.66
N PHE A 150 -10.84 -25.53 -0.52
CA PHE A 150 -11.42 -24.21 -0.76
C PHE A 150 -12.91 -24.13 -0.35
N ALA A 151 -13.73 -25.09 -0.76
CA ALA A 151 -15.18 -25.10 -0.48
C ALA A 151 -15.52 -25.20 1.02
N GLN A 152 -14.60 -25.74 1.82
CA GLN A 152 -14.76 -25.92 3.26
C GLN A 152 -14.37 -24.66 4.06
N ALA A 153 -13.40 -23.88 3.56
CA ALA A 153 -12.95 -22.62 4.18
C ALA A 153 -13.97 -21.47 4.01
N VAL A 154 -14.71 -21.46 2.90
CA VAL A 154 -15.70 -20.40 2.57
C VAL A 154 -16.93 -20.43 3.48
N LYS A 155 -17.29 -21.58 4.08
CA LYS A 155 -18.52 -21.71 4.90
C LYS A 155 -18.39 -21.26 6.36
N SER A 156 -17.19 -20.93 6.84
CA SER A 156 -16.97 -20.70 8.29
C SER A 156 -16.05 -19.51 8.65
N ALA A 157 -15.60 -18.72 7.68
CA ALA A 157 -14.57 -17.70 7.96
C ALA A 157 -15.14 -16.27 8.03
N THR A 158 -15.01 -15.64 9.20
CA THR A 158 -14.84 -14.18 9.29
C THR A 158 -13.52 -13.82 8.60
N PRO A 159 -13.48 -12.91 7.60
CA PRO A 159 -12.29 -12.72 6.78
C PRO A 159 -11.17 -12.10 7.59
N THR A 160 -10.10 -12.87 7.78
CA THR A 160 -8.85 -12.47 8.42
C THR A 160 -7.74 -12.76 7.42
N TYR A 161 -6.70 -11.92 7.36
CA TYR A 161 -5.40 -12.47 6.94
C TYR A 161 -5.13 -13.61 7.91
N THR A 162 -4.70 -14.77 7.41
CA THR A 162 -4.16 -15.76 8.36
C THR A 162 -2.94 -15.16 9.07
N GLU A 163 -2.16 -14.31 8.38
CA GLU A 163 -1.09 -13.47 8.94
C GLU A 163 -0.89 -12.20 8.06
N VAL A 164 -0.71 -11.01 8.66
CA VAL A 164 -0.09 -9.88 7.95
C VAL A 164 1.28 -10.37 7.47
N PRO A 165 1.68 -10.19 6.20
CA PRO A 165 2.99 -10.66 5.76
C PRO A 165 4.06 -10.14 6.73
N TYR A 166 4.94 -11.01 7.25
CA TYR A 166 5.94 -10.66 8.27
C TYR A 166 6.69 -9.33 7.97
N ASP A 167 6.98 -9.06 6.69
CA ASP A 167 7.64 -7.83 6.25
C ASP A 167 6.81 -6.53 6.49
N PHE A 168 5.51 -6.65 6.72
CA PHE A 168 4.53 -5.62 7.08
C PHE A 168 4.00 -5.78 8.51
N ASP A 169 4.37 -6.86 9.21
CA ASP A 169 4.02 -7.19 10.60
C ASP A 169 5.05 -6.62 11.60
N ASN A 170 5.95 -5.74 11.13
CA ASN A 170 6.85 -5.02 12.02
C ASN A 170 6.08 -3.95 12.77
N ASP A 171 5.54 -4.41 13.89
CA ASP A 171 5.22 -3.68 15.10
C ASP A 171 6.07 -2.41 15.22
N ILE A 172 5.42 -1.24 15.16
CA ILE A 172 6.06 0.06 15.41
C ILE A 172 6.46 0.18 16.89
N PHE A 173 6.01 -0.76 17.72
CA PHE A 173 6.54 -1.01 19.04
C PHE A 173 7.29 -2.33 18.98
N GLY A 174 8.62 -2.28 18.95
CA GLY A 174 9.41 -3.48 19.19
C GLY A 174 8.89 -4.19 20.44
N LYS A 175 8.87 -5.52 20.41
CA LYS A 175 8.74 -6.32 21.63
C LYS A 175 9.82 -5.86 22.61
N GLU A 176 9.42 -5.12 23.63
CA GLU A 176 10.08 -5.14 24.94
C GLU A 176 9.42 -6.24 25.79
#